data_AF-V4PSN0-F1
#
_entry.id   AF-V4PSN0-F1
#
_cell.length_a   1.000
_cell.length_b   1.000
_cell.length_c   1.000
_cell.angle_alpha   90.00
_cell.angle_beta   90.00
_cell.angle_gamma   90.00
#
_symmetry.space_group_name_H-M   'P 1'
#
loop_
_entity.id
_entity.type
_entity.pdbx_description
1 polymer ?
#
loop_
_entity_poly.entity_id
_entity_poly.type
_entity_poly.pdbx_seq_one_letter_code
_entity_poly.pdbx_strand_id
1 'polypeptide(L)'
;MPTKSKKTTLLTRIASIRTVADEVKSSLLSTKWGGGPRRGGGVYRGFRCLVVSGIALCTLPACTASLAPPPPTLAVDPFYQKYADAGGIPITTSNKVPDKVVYIARDLVDDMLIHRPDLRAELVRQGARVGVMSLNETTTDLPEQSDWKKPAIDDPRLSKCDVRDYATTIGTMTDRDYWAMRARGMGGLYTTGAEENLLGLPNTRYYGENILVHEFSHNLLNAIRDVDQPLYRRIETAFATAKAKGYWRGAYMALNIDEYWAEGTQFWFNSNMAYKTDDVTIVNDDELKTHDPGLYAVLGEVYGGNHHLKADVFYRHPARMNSAKADLVNDCYS
;
A
#
# COMPACT_ATOMS: atom_id res chain seq x y z
N MET A 1 10.01 30.33 -37.07
CA MET A 1 10.94 29.36 -37.68
C MET A 1 12.16 29.21 -36.77
N PRO A 2 12.32 28.10 -36.04
CA PRO A 2 13.46 27.88 -35.16
C PRO A 2 14.56 27.08 -35.88
N THR A 3 15.80 27.56 -35.77
CA THR A 3 17.01 26.97 -36.33
C THR A 3 17.71 26.01 -35.36
N LYS A 4 17.91 24.77 -35.81
CA LYS A 4 18.94 23.78 -35.45
C LYS A 4 19.73 23.99 -34.13
N SER A 5 19.28 23.36 -33.04
CA SER A 5 20.13 23.02 -31.88
C SER A 5 19.60 21.79 -31.11
N LYS A 6 19.54 20.63 -31.78
CA LYS A 6 19.23 19.33 -31.15
C LYS A 6 20.13 18.17 -31.61
N LYS A 7 21.34 18.44 -32.12
CA LYS A 7 22.30 17.40 -32.55
C LYS A 7 23.57 17.29 -31.71
N THR A 8 23.75 18.11 -30.67
CA THR A 8 25.00 18.13 -29.88
C THR A 8 24.90 17.39 -28.53
N THR A 9 23.72 16.93 -28.11
CA THR A 9 23.55 16.28 -26.79
C THR A 9 23.49 14.73 -26.85
N LEU A 10 23.65 14.13 -28.03
CA LEU A 10 23.67 12.66 -28.21
C LEU A 10 25.10 12.08 -28.32
N LEU A 11 26.11 12.92 -28.58
CA LEU A 11 27.51 12.47 -28.72
C LEU A 11 28.27 12.41 -27.38
N THR A 12 27.75 13.01 -26.31
CA THR A 12 28.41 13.02 -24.98
C THR A 12 28.07 11.79 -24.11
N ARG A 13 27.04 11.00 -24.46
CA ARG A 13 26.69 9.75 -23.73
C ARG A 13 27.31 8.48 -24.30
N ILE A 14 27.96 8.54 -25.47
CA ILE A 14 28.68 7.39 -26.07
C ILE A 14 30.15 7.36 -25.64
N ALA A 15 30.71 8.47 -25.14
CA ALA A 15 32.09 8.55 -24.66
C ALA A 15 32.30 7.97 -23.24
N SER A 16 31.24 7.81 -22.42
CA SER A 16 31.37 7.31 -21.04
C SER A 16 31.25 5.78 -20.91
N ILE A 17 30.90 5.06 -21.98
CA ILE A 17 30.80 3.58 -21.99
C ILE A 17 32.10 2.95 -22.50
N ARG A 18 33.00 3.73 -23.15
CA ARG A 18 34.32 3.24 -23.58
C ARG A 18 35.38 3.27 -22.46
N THR A 19 35.19 4.05 -21.40
CA THR A 19 36.22 4.19 -20.35
C THR A 19 36.24 3.04 -19.35
N VAL A 20 35.13 2.31 -19.16
CA VAL A 20 35.06 1.17 -18.22
C VAL A 20 35.64 -0.12 -18.83
N ALA A 21 35.72 -0.21 -20.17
CA ALA A 21 36.27 -1.38 -20.86
C ALA A 21 37.81 -1.40 -20.93
N ASP A 22 38.46 -0.23 -20.84
CA ASP A 22 39.92 -0.13 -20.88
C ASP A 22 40.56 -0.28 -19.48
N GLU A 23 39.80 -0.09 -18.40
CA GLU A 23 40.28 -0.23 -17.02
C GLU A 23 40.42 -1.70 -16.56
N VAL A 24 39.62 -2.62 -17.13
CA VAL A 24 39.71 -4.07 -16.87
C VAL A 24 40.89 -4.72 -17.62
N LYS A 25 41.42 -4.08 -18.67
CA LYS A 25 42.55 -4.62 -19.46
C LYS A 25 43.93 -4.33 -18.87
N SER A 26 44.07 -3.36 -17.96
CA SER A 26 45.39 -3.01 -17.39
C SER A 26 45.79 -3.80 -16.14
N SER A 27 44.85 -4.52 -15.50
CA SER A 27 45.10 -5.25 -14.24
C SER A 27 45.66 -6.69 -14.41
N LEU A 28 45.94 -7.15 -15.63
CA LEU A 28 46.39 -8.53 -15.90
C LEU A 28 47.80 -8.65 -16.49
N LEU A 29 48.61 -7.59 -16.48
CA LEU A 29 49.98 -7.62 -17.00
C LEU A 29 50.98 -6.95 -16.05
N SER A 30 51.18 -7.51 -14.85
CA SER A 30 52.45 -7.33 -14.14
C SER A 30 52.74 -8.45 -13.14
N THR A 31 53.21 -9.60 -13.63
CA THR A 31 53.99 -10.51 -12.78
C THR A 31 55.23 -10.92 -13.54
N LYS A 32 56.38 -10.42 -13.05
CA LYS A 32 57.70 -10.64 -13.63
C LYS A 32 58.14 -12.10 -13.51
N TRP A 33 58.85 -12.53 -14.53
CA TRP A 33 59.57 -13.78 -14.65
C TRP A 33 60.75 -13.89 -13.68
N GLY A 34 60.87 -15.03 -13.00
CA GLY A 34 62.11 -15.56 -12.44
C GLY A 34 62.40 -16.91 -13.08
N GLY A 35 63.52 -17.02 -13.80
CA GLY A 35 63.89 -18.22 -14.57
C GLY A 35 64.65 -19.26 -13.77
N GLY A 36 64.46 -20.53 -14.14
CA GLY A 36 65.28 -21.69 -13.77
C GLY A 36 65.23 -22.76 -14.89
N PRO A 37 66.31 -23.51 -15.18
CA PRO A 37 66.46 -24.18 -16.48
C PRO A 37 66.13 -25.69 -16.51
N ARG A 38 65.55 -26.09 -17.67
CA ARG A 38 65.63 -27.37 -18.44
C ARG A 38 65.10 -28.68 -17.82
N ARG A 39 64.18 -29.34 -18.54
CA ARG A 39 64.37 -30.55 -19.41
C ARG A 39 63.01 -31.24 -19.68
N GLY A 40 62.82 -31.78 -20.90
CA GLY A 40 61.89 -32.87 -21.17
C GLY A 40 60.87 -32.60 -22.29
N GLY A 41 60.91 -33.42 -23.34
CA GLY A 41 60.17 -33.28 -24.60
C GLY A 41 58.67 -33.62 -24.55
N GLY A 42 57.98 -33.29 -25.65
CA GLY A 42 56.58 -33.66 -25.86
C GLY A 42 55.97 -32.95 -27.08
N VAL A 43 55.86 -33.67 -28.18
CA VAL A 43 55.27 -33.25 -29.46
C VAL A 43 53.76 -33.14 -29.33
N TYR A 44 53.13 -32.03 -29.74
CA TYR A 44 51.70 -32.03 -30.09
C TYR A 44 51.41 -31.27 -31.40
N ARG A 45 50.70 -31.99 -32.27
CA ARG A 45 50.24 -31.62 -33.60
C ARG A 45 49.28 -30.43 -33.56
N GLY A 46 49.41 -29.57 -34.56
CA GLY A 46 48.57 -28.39 -34.73
C GLY A 46 47.11 -28.71 -35.06
N PHE A 47 46.21 -27.98 -34.40
CA PHE A 47 44.90 -27.64 -34.90
C PHE A 47 44.85 -26.11 -35.02
N ARG A 48 44.75 -25.60 -36.25
CA ARG A 48 44.40 -24.20 -36.49
C ARG A 48 42.90 -24.06 -36.19
N CYS A 49 42.57 -23.49 -35.03
CA CYS A 49 41.21 -23.05 -34.72
C CYS A 49 41.07 -21.60 -35.18
N LEU A 50 40.28 -21.37 -36.23
CA LEU A 50 39.86 -20.03 -36.63
C LEU A 50 38.78 -19.58 -35.61
N VAL A 51 39.16 -18.83 -34.60
CA VAL A 51 38.21 -18.26 -33.63
C VAL A 51 37.51 -17.08 -34.29
N VAL A 52 36.31 -17.32 -34.83
CA VAL A 52 35.37 -16.25 -35.15
C VAL A 52 34.72 -15.84 -33.83
N SER A 53 35.05 -14.64 -33.34
CA SER A 53 34.47 -14.05 -32.14
C SER A 53 32.99 -13.72 -32.36
N GLY A 54 32.13 -14.73 -32.20
CA GLY A 54 30.70 -14.56 -32.01
C GLY A 54 30.38 -14.54 -30.52
N ILE A 55 30.22 -13.36 -29.93
CA ILE A 55 29.59 -13.24 -28.60
C ILE A 55 28.11 -13.57 -28.81
N ALA A 56 27.72 -14.80 -28.49
CA ALA A 56 26.32 -15.12 -28.31
C ALA A 56 25.84 -14.44 -27.02
N LEU A 57 25.19 -13.28 -27.14
CA LEU A 57 24.41 -12.71 -26.05
C LEU A 57 23.22 -13.64 -25.80
N CYS A 58 23.38 -14.53 -24.83
CA CYS A 58 22.28 -15.32 -24.29
C CYS A 58 21.44 -14.37 -23.41
N THR A 59 20.46 -13.70 -24.00
CA THR A 59 19.43 -13.00 -23.22
C THR A 59 18.54 -14.06 -22.61
N LEU A 60 18.81 -14.43 -21.35
CA LEU A 60 17.83 -15.19 -20.57
C LEU A 60 16.57 -14.32 -20.49
N PRO A 61 15.39 -14.81 -20.93
CA PRO A 61 14.16 -14.11 -20.62
C PRO A 61 14.12 -13.98 -19.10
N ALA A 62 13.94 -12.76 -18.60
CA ALA A 62 13.66 -12.53 -17.19
C ALA A 62 12.34 -13.26 -16.89
N CYS A 63 12.44 -14.51 -16.46
CA CYS A 63 11.33 -15.26 -15.92
C CYS A 63 11.09 -14.60 -14.56
N THR A 64 10.25 -13.57 -14.54
CA THR A 64 9.72 -13.03 -13.28
C THR A 64 8.89 -14.17 -12.69
N ALA A 65 9.51 -14.97 -11.82
CA ALA A 65 8.82 -16.04 -11.14
C ALA A 65 7.61 -15.44 -10.43
N SER A 66 6.44 -16.06 -10.63
CA SER A 66 5.24 -15.68 -9.88
C SER A 66 5.53 -15.75 -8.39
N LEU A 67 4.86 -14.90 -7.60
CA LEU A 67 4.89 -15.00 -6.15
C LEU A 67 4.58 -16.43 -5.70
N ALA A 68 5.37 -16.90 -4.74
CA ALA A 68 5.21 -18.20 -4.13
C ALA A 68 3.93 -18.26 -3.27
N PRO A 69 3.36 -19.45 -3.04
CA PRO A 69 2.28 -19.62 -2.08
C PRO A 69 2.72 -19.31 -0.64
N PRO A 70 1.76 -19.02 0.27
CA PRO A 70 2.06 -18.86 1.69
C PRO A 70 2.82 -20.07 2.24
N PRO A 71 3.86 -19.86 3.07
CA PRO A 71 4.55 -20.99 3.70
C PRO A 71 3.59 -21.76 4.62
N PRO A 72 3.72 -23.10 4.73
CA PRO A 72 2.82 -23.91 5.56
C PRO A 72 2.72 -23.47 7.03
N THR A 73 3.75 -22.79 7.54
CA THR A 73 3.81 -22.24 8.90
C THR A 73 2.76 -21.17 9.17
N LEU A 74 2.20 -20.51 8.13
CA LEU A 74 1.10 -19.55 8.30
C LEU A 74 -0.26 -20.23 8.50
N ALA A 75 -0.40 -21.52 8.17
CA ALA A 75 -1.63 -22.30 8.34
C ALA A 75 -2.90 -21.62 7.79
N VAL A 76 -2.78 -20.92 6.65
CA VAL A 76 -3.90 -20.25 5.97
C VAL A 76 -4.62 -21.19 5.00
N ASP A 77 -5.87 -20.86 4.67
CA ASP A 77 -6.71 -21.62 3.75
C ASP A 77 -6.06 -21.77 2.34
N PRO A 78 -6.23 -22.92 1.64
CA PRO A 78 -5.71 -23.13 0.28
C PRO A 78 -6.19 -22.15 -0.80
N PHE A 79 -7.25 -21.37 -0.51
CA PHE A 79 -7.65 -20.20 -1.29
C PHE A 79 -6.46 -19.25 -1.53
N TYR A 80 -5.60 -19.06 -0.53
CA TYR A 80 -4.44 -18.19 -0.62
C TYR A 80 -3.28 -18.89 -1.33
N GLN A 81 -2.96 -18.41 -2.53
CA GLN A 81 -1.99 -19.03 -3.43
C GLN A 81 -0.78 -18.14 -3.75
N LYS A 82 -0.79 -16.88 -3.28
CA LYS A 82 0.34 -15.96 -3.38
C LYS A 82 0.60 -15.28 -2.04
N TYR A 83 1.87 -15.03 -1.76
CA TYR A 83 2.35 -14.48 -0.50
C TYR A 83 3.48 -13.47 -0.70
N ALA A 84 3.47 -12.41 0.10
CA ALA A 84 4.62 -11.54 0.33
C ALA A 84 4.73 -11.21 1.84
N ASP A 85 5.94 -10.97 2.32
CA ASP A 85 6.18 -10.56 3.70
C ASP A 85 6.36 -9.04 3.79
N ALA A 86 5.55 -8.38 4.62
CA ALA A 86 5.71 -6.97 4.98
C ALA A 86 6.30 -6.91 6.40
N GLY A 87 7.59 -7.25 6.53
CA GLY A 87 8.33 -7.22 7.80
C GLY A 87 7.65 -8.01 8.91
N GLY A 88 7.27 -9.26 8.63
CA GLY A 88 6.58 -10.16 9.56
C GLY A 88 5.05 -10.13 9.48
N ILE A 89 4.45 -9.19 8.75
CA ILE A 89 3.00 -9.13 8.50
C ILE A 89 2.72 -9.79 7.12
N PRO A 90 2.06 -10.95 7.07
CA PRO A 90 1.77 -11.63 5.81
C PRO A 90 0.82 -10.83 4.92
N ILE A 91 1.16 -10.71 3.63
CA ILE A 91 0.24 -10.31 2.57
C ILE A 91 -0.14 -11.56 1.79
N THR A 92 -1.42 -11.94 1.81
CA THR A 92 -1.93 -13.18 1.19
C THR A 92 -3.05 -12.89 0.21
N THR A 93 -3.10 -13.63 -0.90
CA THR A 93 -4.16 -13.48 -1.91
C THR A 93 -4.36 -14.75 -2.73
N SER A 94 -5.46 -14.82 -3.49
CA SER A 94 -5.70 -15.87 -4.48
C SER A 94 -4.76 -15.74 -5.68
N ASN A 95 -4.77 -16.72 -6.57
CA ASN A 95 -3.96 -16.64 -7.79
C ASN A 95 -4.44 -15.58 -8.81
N LYS A 96 -5.65 -15.03 -8.62
CA LYS A 96 -6.27 -14.07 -9.55
C LYS A 96 -5.66 -12.68 -9.45
N VAL A 97 -5.14 -12.31 -8.28
CA VAL A 97 -4.53 -10.99 -8.06
C VAL A 97 -3.14 -10.95 -8.71
N PRO A 98 -2.83 -9.95 -9.54
CA PRO A 98 -1.50 -9.79 -10.13
C PRO A 98 -0.42 -9.51 -9.07
N ASP A 99 0.78 -10.07 -9.24
CA ASP A 99 1.87 -9.96 -8.25
C ASP A 99 2.25 -8.51 -7.91
N LYS A 100 2.18 -7.61 -8.90
CA LYS A 100 2.42 -6.17 -8.69
C LYS A 100 1.51 -5.58 -7.61
N VAL A 101 0.27 -6.06 -7.50
CA VAL A 101 -0.72 -5.56 -6.53
C VAL A 101 -0.35 -6.02 -5.13
N VAL A 102 0.15 -7.25 -5.00
CA VAL A 102 0.64 -7.80 -3.73
C VAL A 102 1.85 -7.01 -3.24
N TYR A 103 2.76 -6.63 -4.14
CA TYR A 103 3.90 -5.78 -3.80
C TYR A 103 3.47 -4.36 -3.39
N ILE A 104 2.47 -3.76 -4.04
CA ILE A 104 1.91 -2.47 -3.62
C ILE A 104 1.35 -2.58 -2.20
N ALA A 105 0.55 -3.60 -1.90
CA ALA A 105 -0.01 -3.81 -0.56
C ALA A 105 1.10 -3.99 0.50
N ARG A 106 2.13 -4.79 0.19
CA ARG A 106 3.31 -4.97 1.06
C ARG A 106 3.98 -3.64 1.36
N ASP A 107 4.29 -2.88 0.31
CA ASP A 107 5.05 -1.63 0.43
C ASP A 107 4.27 -0.56 1.20
N LEU A 108 2.93 -0.51 1.03
CA LEU A 108 2.05 0.36 1.82
C LEU A 108 2.09 0.01 3.31
N VAL A 109 1.89 -1.28 3.65
CA VAL A 109 1.95 -1.77 5.03
C VAL A 109 3.31 -1.49 5.65
N ASP A 110 4.38 -1.69 4.88
CA ASP A 110 5.73 -1.48 5.37
C ASP A 110 6.03 0.00 5.64
N ASP A 111 5.68 0.88 4.71
CA ASP A 111 5.88 2.33 4.84
C ASP A 111 5.02 2.92 5.98
N MET A 112 3.80 2.42 6.21
CA MET A 112 2.92 2.88 7.31
C MET A 112 3.52 2.61 8.70
N LEU A 113 4.31 1.54 8.85
CA LEU A 113 4.89 1.12 10.14
C LEU A 113 6.36 1.52 10.33
N ILE A 114 6.97 2.19 9.35
CA ILE A 114 8.42 2.46 9.34
C ILE A 114 8.90 3.26 10.55
N HIS A 115 8.06 4.17 11.05
CA HIS A 115 8.39 5.05 12.18
C HIS A 115 8.16 4.39 13.54
N ARG A 116 7.29 3.37 13.61
CA ARG A 116 6.87 2.69 14.83
C ARG A 116 7.09 1.17 14.75
N PRO A 117 8.35 0.70 14.80
CA PRO A 117 8.66 -0.73 14.77
C PRO A 117 8.12 -1.49 15.99
N ASP A 118 7.86 -0.80 17.10
CA ASP A 118 7.18 -1.36 18.28
C ASP A 118 5.72 -1.73 17.98
N LEU A 119 4.98 -0.88 17.26
CA LEU A 119 3.63 -1.20 16.80
C LEU A 119 3.64 -2.37 15.81
N ARG A 120 4.63 -2.42 14.92
CA ARG A 120 4.83 -3.58 14.03
C ARG A 120 5.03 -4.85 14.83
N ALA A 121 5.92 -4.84 15.83
CA ALA A 121 6.19 -6.02 16.64
C ALA A 121 4.93 -6.50 17.37
N GLU A 122 4.09 -5.58 17.86
CA GLU A 122 2.81 -5.93 18.46
C GLU A 122 1.84 -6.56 17.44
N LEU A 123 1.69 -5.97 16.25
CA LEU A 123 0.85 -6.54 15.20
C LEU A 123 1.31 -7.94 14.77
N VAL A 124 2.62 -8.16 14.64
CA VAL A 124 3.19 -9.49 14.39
C VAL A 124 2.87 -10.45 15.53
N ARG A 125 3.01 -10.02 16.79
CA ARG A 125 2.68 -10.82 17.98
C ARG A 125 1.20 -11.21 18.01
N GLN A 126 0.32 -10.32 17.56
CA GLN A 126 -1.14 -10.55 17.48
C GLN A 126 -1.55 -11.41 16.27
N GLY A 127 -0.63 -11.72 15.36
CA GLY A 127 -0.93 -12.48 14.15
C GLY A 127 -1.67 -11.65 13.10
N ALA A 128 -1.43 -10.34 13.06
CA ALA A 128 -2.00 -9.48 12.04
C ALA A 128 -1.53 -9.91 10.64
N ARG A 129 -2.44 -9.84 9.66
CA ARG A 129 -2.17 -10.15 8.26
C ARG A 129 -3.09 -9.37 7.34
N VAL A 130 -2.70 -9.29 6.07
CA VAL A 130 -3.41 -8.56 5.03
C VAL A 130 -3.84 -9.48 3.90
N GLY A 131 -5.10 -9.39 3.51
CA GLY A 131 -5.70 -10.04 2.36
C GLY A 131 -5.85 -9.06 1.20
N VAL A 132 -5.59 -9.50 -0.02
CA VAL A 132 -5.93 -8.72 -1.22
C VAL A 132 -6.96 -9.49 -2.05
N MET A 133 -8.10 -8.88 -2.32
CA MET A 133 -9.13 -9.42 -3.21
C MET A 133 -8.89 -8.99 -4.64
N SER A 134 -9.14 -9.87 -5.61
CA SER A 134 -9.17 -9.49 -7.02
C SER A 134 -10.43 -8.69 -7.38
N LEU A 135 -10.43 -8.15 -8.61
CA LEU A 135 -11.60 -7.48 -9.19
C LEU A 135 -12.88 -8.33 -9.17
N ASN A 136 -12.73 -9.65 -9.26
CA ASN A 136 -13.83 -10.61 -9.41
C ASN A 136 -14.09 -11.42 -8.13
N GLU A 137 -13.56 -10.97 -7.00
CA GLU A 137 -13.80 -11.53 -5.67
C GLU A 137 -14.46 -10.49 -4.79
N THR A 138 -15.34 -10.90 -3.88
CA THR A 138 -15.93 -10.04 -2.85
C THR A 138 -15.45 -10.45 -1.45
N THR A 139 -15.76 -9.63 -0.44
CA THR A 139 -15.51 -9.90 0.99
C THR A 139 -15.88 -11.33 1.36
N THR A 140 -17.09 -11.79 1.00
CA THR A 140 -17.55 -13.15 1.33
C THR A 140 -16.98 -14.26 0.42
N ASP A 141 -16.08 -13.95 -0.51
CA ASP A 141 -15.26 -14.98 -1.18
C ASP A 141 -13.99 -15.31 -0.38
N LEU A 142 -13.60 -14.45 0.57
CA LEU A 142 -12.52 -14.74 1.49
C LEU A 142 -12.98 -15.79 2.52
N PRO A 143 -12.20 -16.85 2.76
CA PRO A 143 -12.58 -17.95 3.66
C PRO A 143 -13.08 -17.50 5.03
N GLU A 144 -12.42 -16.52 5.64
CA GLU A 144 -12.69 -16.00 6.99
C GLU A 144 -13.92 -15.11 7.09
N GLN A 145 -14.49 -14.76 5.93
CA GLN A 145 -15.62 -13.85 5.81
C GLN A 145 -16.76 -14.49 5.02
N SER A 146 -16.64 -15.78 4.68
CA SER A 146 -17.53 -16.49 3.77
C SER A 146 -18.95 -16.67 4.30
N ASP A 147 -19.13 -16.65 5.62
CA ASP A 147 -20.40 -16.84 6.32
C ASP A 147 -20.99 -15.55 6.90
N TRP A 148 -20.34 -14.40 6.66
CA TRP A 148 -20.74 -13.12 7.21
C TRP A 148 -22.18 -12.76 6.86
N LYS A 149 -22.87 -12.21 7.86
CA LYS A 149 -24.24 -11.72 7.73
C LYS A 149 -24.26 -10.22 7.55
N LYS A 150 -25.20 -9.73 6.74
CA LYS A 150 -25.48 -8.28 6.73
C LYS A 150 -25.98 -7.86 8.12
N PRO A 151 -25.68 -6.64 8.56
CA PRO A 151 -26.10 -6.17 9.88
C PRO A 151 -27.63 -6.18 10.01
N ALA A 152 -28.12 -6.45 11.21
CA ALA A 152 -29.51 -6.20 11.56
C ALA A 152 -29.76 -4.68 11.69
N ILE A 153 -31.03 -4.27 11.68
CA ILE A 153 -31.39 -2.83 11.73
C ILE A 153 -30.95 -2.15 13.04
N ASP A 154 -30.78 -2.92 14.11
CA ASP A 154 -30.36 -2.48 15.43
C ASP A 154 -28.84 -2.64 15.66
N ASP A 155 -28.08 -2.98 14.62
CA ASP A 155 -26.62 -3.09 14.71
C ASP A 155 -26.02 -1.70 15.01
N PRO A 156 -25.25 -1.54 16.11
CA PRO A 156 -24.74 -0.25 16.55
C PRO A 156 -23.72 0.38 15.59
N ARG A 157 -23.23 -0.38 14.60
CA ARG A 157 -22.29 0.10 13.59
C ARG A 157 -22.98 0.85 12.45
N LEU A 158 -24.30 0.75 12.33
CA LEU A 158 -25.06 1.46 11.31
C LEU A 158 -25.13 2.96 11.61
N SER A 159 -24.96 3.79 10.57
CA SER A 159 -25.19 5.23 10.70
C SER A 159 -26.68 5.54 10.90
N LYS A 160 -26.99 6.77 11.32
CA LYS A 160 -28.39 7.22 11.49
C LYS A 160 -29.19 7.05 10.19
N CYS A 161 -28.56 7.29 9.05
CA CYS A 161 -29.19 7.18 7.75
C CYS A 161 -29.33 5.72 7.30
N ASP A 162 -28.36 4.85 7.60
CA ASP A 162 -28.49 3.41 7.34
C ASP A 162 -29.69 2.83 8.07
N VAL A 163 -29.90 3.20 9.35
CA VAL A 163 -31.06 2.77 10.14
C VAL A 163 -32.36 3.34 9.57
N ARG A 164 -32.39 4.64 9.26
CA ARG A 164 -33.56 5.33 8.68
C ARG A 164 -34.03 4.67 7.38
N ASP A 165 -33.09 4.35 6.49
CA ASP A 165 -33.36 3.88 5.13
C ASP A 165 -33.26 2.35 5.01
N TYR A 166 -33.09 1.63 6.13
CA TYR A 166 -32.77 0.20 6.14
C TYR A 166 -33.78 -0.64 5.33
N ALA A 167 -35.08 -0.41 5.52
CA ALA A 167 -36.13 -1.22 4.89
C ALA A 167 -36.14 -1.15 3.35
N THR A 168 -35.62 -0.07 2.76
CA THR A 168 -35.56 0.15 1.32
C THR A 168 -34.15 -0.02 0.74
N THR A 169 -33.14 -0.23 1.60
CA THR A 169 -31.73 -0.39 1.23
C THR A 169 -31.19 -1.75 1.70
N ILE A 170 -30.47 -1.80 2.83
CA ILE A 170 -29.80 -2.98 3.39
C ILE A 170 -30.78 -4.13 3.62
N GLY A 171 -32.02 -3.82 4.01
CA GLY A 171 -33.11 -4.78 4.24
C GLY A 171 -33.46 -5.60 3.00
N THR A 172 -33.22 -5.08 1.80
CA THR A 172 -33.58 -5.73 0.52
C THR A 172 -32.47 -6.62 -0.05
N MET A 173 -31.26 -6.55 0.51
CA MET A 173 -30.07 -7.23 -0.01
C MET A 173 -29.90 -8.62 0.61
N THR A 174 -29.29 -9.54 -0.14
CA THR A 174 -28.70 -10.75 0.45
C THR A 174 -27.44 -10.40 1.26
N ASP A 175 -26.97 -11.30 2.11
CA ASP A 175 -25.70 -11.13 2.84
C ASP A 175 -24.54 -10.82 1.88
N ARG A 176 -24.43 -11.61 0.80
CA ARG A 176 -23.38 -11.46 -0.21
C ARG A 176 -23.48 -10.13 -0.96
N ASP A 177 -24.68 -9.74 -1.39
CA ASP A 177 -24.88 -8.50 -2.15
C ASP A 177 -24.57 -7.28 -1.28
N TYR A 178 -24.97 -7.31 -0.01
CA TYR A 178 -24.63 -6.25 0.94
C TYR A 178 -23.11 -6.09 1.05
N TRP A 179 -22.38 -7.18 1.29
CA TRP A 179 -20.92 -7.11 1.45
C TRP A 179 -20.19 -6.75 0.15
N ALA A 180 -20.65 -7.26 -0.99
CA ALA A 180 -20.09 -6.90 -2.31
C ALA A 180 -20.28 -5.43 -2.67
N MET A 181 -21.39 -4.82 -2.26
CA MET A 181 -21.64 -3.40 -2.45
C MET A 181 -20.89 -2.54 -1.41
N ARG A 182 -20.89 -2.97 -0.14
CA ARG A 182 -20.45 -2.17 1.01
C ARG A 182 -18.93 -2.08 1.13
N ALA A 183 -18.21 -3.13 0.78
CA ALA A 183 -16.81 -3.28 1.17
C ALA A 183 -15.93 -3.73 0.00
N ARG A 184 -14.77 -3.08 -0.10
CA ARG A 184 -13.60 -3.52 -0.91
C ARG A 184 -12.32 -3.54 -0.05
N GLY A 185 -12.52 -3.52 1.26
CA GLY A 185 -11.53 -3.59 2.31
C GLY A 185 -12.26 -3.68 3.64
N MET A 186 -11.61 -4.26 4.63
CA MET A 186 -12.12 -4.42 5.99
C MET A 186 -10.97 -4.31 6.97
N GLY A 187 -11.15 -3.53 8.03
CA GLY A 187 -10.21 -3.46 9.15
C GLY A 187 -10.30 -4.66 10.09
N GLY A 188 -9.33 -4.74 11.01
CA GLY A 188 -9.17 -5.82 11.98
C GLY A 188 -7.88 -6.61 11.76
N LEU A 189 -7.59 -7.57 12.67
CA LEU A 189 -6.34 -8.35 12.63
C LEU A 189 -6.11 -9.02 11.28
N TYR A 190 -7.19 -9.46 10.63
CA TYR A 190 -7.17 -9.74 9.21
C TYR A 190 -7.71 -8.52 8.44
N THR A 191 -6.80 -7.66 7.99
CA THR A 191 -7.16 -6.51 7.17
C THR A 191 -7.30 -6.94 5.72
N THR A 192 -8.23 -6.38 4.98
CA THR A 192 -8.35 -6.65 3.54
C THR A 192 -8.33 -5.36 2.73
N GLY A 193 -7.83 -5.46 1.51
CA GLY A 193 -7.94 -4.45 0.47
C GLY A 193 -8.25 -5.12 -0.87
N ALA A 194 -8.43 -4.31 -1.92
CA ALA A 194 -8.81 -4.83 -3.23
C ALA A 194 -7.95 -4.29 -4.36
N GLU A 195 -7.78 -5.13 -5.37
CA GLU A 195 -6.96 -4.89 -6.56
C GLU A 195 -7.29 -3.57 -7.25
N GLU A 196 -8.57 -3.25 -7.47
CA GLU A 196 -8.94 -2.02 -8.16
C GLU A 196 -8.50 -0.77 -7.41
N ASN A 197 -8.55 -0.80 -6.08
CA ASN A 197 -8.18 0.34 -5.27
C ASN A 197 -6.65 0.52 -5.28
N LEU A 198 -5.89 -0.56 -5.09
CA LEU A 198 -4.43 -0.54 -5.11
C LEU A 198 -3.85 -0.17 -6.48
N LEU A 199 -4.59 -0.42 -7.56
CA LEU A 199 -4.24 0.01 -8.92
C LEU A 199 -4.80 1.37 -9.32
N GLY A 200 -5.67 1.98 -8.51
CA GLY A 200 -6.32 3.24 -8.82
C GLY A 200 -7.22 3.16 -10.06
N LEU A 201 -8.00 2.08 -10.22
CA LEU A 201 -8.86 1.92 -11.39
C LEU A 201 -10.06 2.89 -11.32
N PRO A 202 -10.26 3.73 -12.35
CA PRO A 202 -11.40 4.65 -12.40
C PRO A 202 -12.76 3.94 -12.37
N ASN A 203 -13.80 4.66 -11.96
CA ASN A 203 -15.19 4.18 -11.89
C ASN A 203 -15.39 3.00 -10.93
N THR A 204 -14.56 2.91 -9.89
CA THR A 204 -14.69 1.93 -8.81
C THR A 204 -15.03 2.63 -7.50
N ARG A 205 -15.56 1.88 -6.51
CA ARG A 205 -16.18 2.42 -5.29
C ARG A 205 -15.31 3.44 -4.56
N TYR A 206 -14.02 3.15 -4.42
CA TYR A 206 -13.05 3.95 -3.66
C TYR A 206 -12.08 4.70 -4.58
N TYR A 207 -12.44 4.94 -5.85
CA TYR A 207 -11.58 5.69 -6.74
C TYR A 207 -11.47 7.16 -6.32
N GLY A 208 -10.34 7.51 -5.74
CA GLY A 208 -10.09 8.82 -5.13
C GLY A 208 -9.50 8.72 -3.73
N GLU A 209 -9.46 7.53 -3.13
CA GLU A 209 -8.84 7.30 -1.83
C GLU A 209 -8.16 5.93 -1.76
N ASN A 210 -7.21 5.75 -0.84
CA ASN A 210 -6.61 4.43 -0.60
C ASN A 210 -7.28 3.72 0.57
N ILE A 211 -8.09 2.69 0.28
CA ILE A 211 -8.86 1.97 1.29
C ILE A 211 -7.96 1.07 2.13
N LEU A 212 -6.89 0.48 1.57
CA LEU A 212 -5.99 -0.35 2.39
C LEU A 212 -5.30 0.48 3.48
N VAL A 213 -4.94 1.74 3.18
CA VAL A 213 -4.38 2.66 4.16
C VAL A 213 -5.38 2.95 5.29
N HIS A 214 -6.65 3.17 4.95
CA HIS A 214 -7.73 3.29 5.93
C HIS A 214 -7.83 2.04 6.81
N GLU A 215 -8.06 0.89 6.19
CA GLU A 215 -8.38 -0.34 6.92
C GLU A 215 -7.20 -0.84 7.76
N PHE A 216 -5.98 -0.68 7.26
CA PHE A 216 -4.78 -1.07 8.00
C PHE A 216 -4.48 -0.11 9.17
N SER A 217 -4.88 1.16 9.07
CA SER A 217 -4.71 2.10 10.19
C SER A 217 -5.53 1.73 11.43
N HIS A 218 -6.67 1.03 11.27
CA HIS A 218 -7.42 0.46 12.39
C HIS A 218 -6.57 -0.53 13.20
N ASN A 219 -5.71 -1.32 12.53
CA ASN A 219 -4.74 -2.18 13.22
C ASN A 219 -3.69 -1.37 13.98
N LEU A 220 -3.17 -0.28 13.40
CA LEU A 220 -2.24 0.59 14.11
C LEU A 220 -2.89 1.17 15.37
N LEU A 221 -4.15 1.61 15.30
CA LEU A 221 -4.88 2.10 16.48
C LEU A 221 -5.02 1.02 17.55
N ASN A 222 -5.32 -0.23 17.16
CA ASN A 222 -5.38 -1.36 18.08
C ASN A 222 -4.02 -1.65 18.73
N ALA A 223 -2.94 -1.66 17.96
CA ALA A 223 -1.60 -1.82 18.52
C ALA A 223 -1.23 -0.68 19.49
N ILE A 224 -1.59 0.57 19.16
CA ILE A 224 -1.40 1.74 20.04
C ILE A 224 -2.17 1.56 21.35
N ARG A 225 -3.41 1.05 21.32
CA ARG A 225 -4.17 0.70 22.54
C ARG A 225 -3.35 -0.25 23.40
N ASP A 226 -2.70 -1.25 22.83
CA ASP A 226 -2.01 -2.26 23.64
C ASP A 226 -0.63 -1.82 24.17
N VAL A 227 0.15 -1.06 23.39
CA VAL A 227 1.55 -0.75 23.75
C VAL A 227 1.83 0.72 24.08
N ASP A 228 0.91 1.65 23.78
CA ASP A 228 1.11 3.09 23.98
C ASP A 228 -0.18 3.78 24.49
N GLN A 229 -0.64 3.32 25.65
CA GLN A 229 -1.80 3.86 26.36
C GLN A 229 -1.78 5.40 26.56
N PRO A 230 -0.64 6.05 26.87
CA PRO A 230 -0.58 7.51 26.92
C PRO A 230 -0.89 8.18 25.58
N LEU A 231 -0.38 7.66 24.46
CA LEU A 231 -0.73 8.16 23.12
C LEU A 231 -2.21 7.93 22.83
N TYR A 232 -2.74 6.74 23.12
CA TYR A 232 -4.16 6.46 22.91
C TYR A 232 -5.08 7.48 23.61
N ARG A 233 -4.78 7.84 24.87
CA ARG A 233 -5.53 8.90 25.58
C ARG A 233 -5.45 10.28 24.93
N ARG A 234 -4.33 10.60 24.25
CA ARG A 234 -4.23 11.84 23.46
C ARG A 234 -5.09 11.76 22.20
N ILE A 235 -5.18 10.59 21.55
CA ILE A 235 -6.09 10.36 20.42
C ILE A 235 -7.54 10.53 20.88
N GLU A 236 -7.93 9.97 22.03
CA GLU A 236 -9.27 10.17 22.62
C GLU A 236 -9.57 11.65 22.88
N THR A 237 -8.58 12.39 23.40
CA THR A 237 -8.71 13.83 23.66
C THR A 237 -8.87 14.63 22.37
N ALA A 238 -8.10 14.29 21.33
CA ALA A 238 -8.20 14.91 20.01
C ALA A 238 -9.58 14.67 19.39
N PHE A 239 -10.06 13.42 19.42
CA PHE A 239 -11.38 13.06 18.92
C PHE A 239 -12.51 13.79 19.67
N ALA A 240 -12.46 13.80 21.00
CA ALA A 240 -13.44 14.52 21.82
C ALA A 240 -13.46 16.02 21.50
N THR A 241 -12.29 16.62 21.28
CA THR A 241 -12.17 18.03 20.86
C THR A 241 -12.77 18.26 19.48
N ALA A 242 -12.48 17.39 18.51
CA ALA A 242 -12.99 17.47 17.15
C ALA A 242 -14.52 17.35 17.11
N LYS A 243 -15.09 16.43 17.91
CA LYS A 243 -16.56 16.30 18.08
C LYS A 243 -17.17 17.54 18.73
N ALA A 244 -16.60 18.03 19.83
CA ALA A 244 -17.11 19.21 20.53
C ALA A 244 -17.10 20.48 19.67
N LYS A 245 -16.10 20.62 18.79
CA LYS A 245 -15.99 21.76 17.87
C LYS A 245 -16.68 21.54 16.53
N GLY A 246 -17.14 20.32 16.25
CA GLY A 246 -17.77 19.99 14.99
C GLY A 246 -16.85 20.09 13.78
N TYR A 247 -15.55 19.81 13.94
CA TYR A 247 -14.57 19.92 12.85
C TYR A 247 -14.95 19.06 11.63
N TRP A 248 -15.51 17.89 11.86
CA TRP A 248 -15.79 16.91 10.81
C TRP A 248 -17.29 16.65 10.61
N ARG A 249 -18.13 17.64 10.89
CA ARG A 249 -19.59 17.48 10.75
C ARG A 249 -19.98 17.00 9.36
N GLY A 250 -20.91 16.05 9.31
CA GLY A 250 -21.35 15.39 8.08
C GLY A 250 -20.29 14.52 7.38
N ALA A 251 -19.10 14.31 7.96
CA ALA A 251 -18.09 13.39 7.44
C ALA A 251 -18.14 12.04 8.16
N TYR A 252 -17.76 10.97 7.45
CA TYR A 252 -17.69 9.62 8.01
C TYR A 252 -16.78 9.54 9.24
N MET A 253 -15.66 10.28 9.23
CA MET A 253 -14.71 10.34 10.34
C MET A 253 -15.27 10.94 11.64
N ALA A 254 -16.45 11.57 11.62
CA ALA A 254 -17.13 12.02 12.83
C ALA A 254 -17.91 10.90 13.54
N LEU A 255 -18.05 9.72 12.92
CA LEU A 255 -18.86 8.62 13.43
C LEU A 255 -18.34 8.09 14.77
N ASN A 256 -17.05 7.73 14.83
CA ASN A 256 -16.39 7.20 16.02
C ASN A 256 -14.87 7.43 15.96
N ILE A 257 -14.16 7.09 17.04
CA ILE A 257 -12.71 7.31 17.17
C ILE A 257 -11.88 6.48 16.18
N ASP A 258 -12.34 5.28 15.83
CA ASP A 258 -11.66 4.41 14.88
C ASP A 258 -11.70 5.04 13.48
N GLU A 259 -12.86 5.54 13.03
CA GLU A 259 -12.98 6.24 11.74
C GLU A 259 -12.28 7.59 11.73
N TYR A 260 -12.30 8.31 12.85
CA TYR A 260 -11.52 9.54 13.03
C TYR A 260 -10.03 9.31 12.80
N TRP A 261 -9.50 8.23 13.36
CA TRP A 261 -8.11 7.84 13.18
C TRP A 261 -7.81 7.40 11.74
N ALA A 262 -8.69 6.61 11.14
CA ALA A 262 -8.43 6.03 9.82
C ALA A 262 -8.49 7.04 8.68
N GLU A 263 -9.54 7.85 8.66
CA GLU A 263 -9.69 8.96 7.71
C GLU A 263 -8.59 10.01 7.93
N GLY A 264 -8.25 10.28 9.18
CA GLY A 264 -7.13 11.14 9.58
C GLY A 264 -5.78 10.64 9.04
N THR A 265 -5.53 9.34 9.15
CA THR A 265 -4.34 8.67 8.60
C THR A 265 -4.29 8.85 7.08
N GLN A 266 -5.40 8.69 6.37
CA GLN A 266 -5.43 8.92 4.93
C GLN A 266 -5.17 10.40 4.58
N PHE A 267 -5.68 11.36 5.36
CA PHE A 267 -5.36 12.79 5.15
C PHE A 267 -3.88 13.07 5.38
N TRP A 268 -3.29 12.49 6.42
CA TRP A 268 -1.86 12.61 6.74
C TRP A 268 -0.96 12.16 5.59
N PHE A 269 -1.31 11.05 4.93
CA PHE A 269 -0.57 10.52 3.79
C PHE A 269 -0.98 11.11 2.44
N ASN A 270 -1.85 12.13 2.43
CA ASN A 270 -2.38 12.70 1.20
C ASN A 270 -3.06 11.66 0.28
N SER A 271 -3.77 10.71 0.89
CA SER A 271 -4.43 9.59 0.22
C SER A 271 -5.94 9.59 0.37
N ASN A 272 -6.54 10.50 1.17
CA ASN A 272 -8.00 10.58 1.35
C ASN A 272 -8.68 11.41 0.26
N MET A 273 -9.97 11.17 -0.01
CA MET A 273 -10.82 12.12 -0.72
C MET A 273 -11.02 13.41 0.10
N ALA A 274 -11.33 14.52 -0.58
CA ALA A 274 -11.48 15.82 0.07
C ALA A 274 -12.72 15.85 0.97
N TYR A 275 -12.58 16.32 2.21
CA TYR A 275 -13.72 16.79 2.99
C TYR A 275 -14.12 18.18 2.50
N LYS A 276 -15.40 18.40 2.19
CA LYS A 276 -15.89 19.66 1.64
C LYS A 276 -17.18 20.09 2.32
N THR A 277 -17.25 21.34 2.73
CA THR A 277 -18.49 22.05 3.07
C THR A 277 -18.64 23.24 2.11
N ASP A 278 -19.53 24.19 2.41
CA ASP A 278 -19.58 25.45 1.67
C ASP A 278 -18.39 26.36 1.99
N ASP A 279 -17.85 26.28 3.21
CA ASP A 279 -16.82 27.19 3.71
C ASP A 279 -15.43 26.55 3.83
N VAL A 280 -15.37 25.22 3.87
CA VAL A 280 -14.15 24.46 4.17
C VAL A 280 -13.89 23.42 3.08
N THR A 281 -12.63 23.27 2.70
CA THR A 281 -12.15 22.14 1.90
C THR A 281 -10.83 21.66 2.50
N ILE A 282 -10.77 20.38 2.87
CA ILE A 282 -9.58 19.71 3.41
C ILE A 282 -9.26 18.51 2.53
N VAL A 283 -8.08 18.47 1.94
CA VAL A 283 -7.59 17.41 1.06
C VAL A 283 -6.12 17.08 1.28
N ASN A 284 -5.39 17.81 2.13
CA ASN A 284 -3.97 17.52 2.37
C ASN A 284 -3.57 17.68 3.84
N ASP A 285 -2.35 17.28 4.13
CA ASP A 285 -1.76 17.31 5.47
C ASP A 285 -1.62 18.73 6.05
N ASP A 286 -1.32 19.73 5.21
CA ASP A 286 -1.23 21.14 5.63
C ASP A 286 -2.60 21.70 6.05
N GLU A 287 -3.65 21.37 5.30
CA GLU A 287 -5.04 21.73 5.61
C GLU A 287 -5.54 20.97 6.84
N LEU A 288 -5.21 19.67 6.97
CA LEU A 288 -5.48 18.87 8.17
C LEU A 288 -4.85 19.53 9.42
N LYS A 289 -3.58 19.93 9.33
CA LYS A 289 -2.86 20.60 10.43
C LYS A 289 -3.58 21.86 10.92
N THR A 290 -4.13 22.63 9.99
CA THR A 290 -4.82 23.88 10.29
C THR A 290 -6.20 23.62 10.88
N HIS A 291 -6.93 22.65 10.32
CA HIS A 291 -8.31 22.34 10.67
C HIS A 291 -8.44 21.54 11.97
N ASP A 292 -7.64 20.48 12.12
CA ASP A 292 -7.58 19.61 13.28
C ASP A 292 -6.13 19.40 13.77
N PRO A 293 -5.54 20.42 14.45
CA PRO A 293 -4.17 20.34 14.94
C PRO A 293 -3.97 19.25 16.00
N GLY A 294 -5.03 18.82 16.69
CA GLY A 294 -4.99 17.73 17.66
C GLY A 294 -4.75 16.39 16.98
N LEU A 295 -5.54 16.09 15.94
CA LEU A 295 -5.35 14.91 15.08
C LEU A 295 -3.96 14.90 14.45
N TYR A 296 -3.57 16.04 13.84
CA TYR A 296 -2.27 16.16 13.19
C TYR A 296 -1.11 15.86 14.15
N ALA A 297 -1.17 16.33 15.40
CA ALA A 297 -0.12 16.08 16.37
C ALA A 297 0.03 14.59 16.70
N VAL A 298 -1.07 13.88 16.99
CA VAL A 298 -1.00 12.45 17.35
C VAL A 298 -0.64 11.56 16.15
N LEU A 299 -1.03 11.93 14.94
CA LEU A 299 -0.58 11.25 13.71
C LEU A 299 0.93 11.40 13.50
N GLY A 300 1.47 12.59 13.79
CA GLY A 300 2.92 12.84 13.72
C GLY A 300 3.74 12.01 14.72
N GLU A 301 3.18 11.65 15.87
CA GLU A 301 3.83 10.73 16.82
C GLU A 301 3.90 9.28 16.31
N VAL A 302 3.05 8.91 15.34
CA VAL A 302 2.98 7.55 14.78
C VAL A 302 3.69 7.44 13.44
N TYR A 303 3.57 8.46 12.58
CA TYR A 303 4.09 8.44 11.22
C TYR A 303 5.32 9.33 11.02
N GLY A 304 5.77 10.03 12.07
CA GLY A 304 6.93 10.92 12.02
C GLY A 304 6.66 12.15 11.15
N GLY A 305 7.55 12.44 10.21
CA GLY A 305 7.37 13.52 9.22
C GLY A 305 7.03 13.01 7.81
N ASN A 306 6.66 11.73 7.66
CA ASN A 306 6.38 11.14 6.36
C ASN A 306 4.90 11.34 5.98
N HIS A 307 4.65 12.14 4.94
CA HIS A 307 3.31 12.42 4.42
C HIS A 307 3.02 11.73 3.07
N HIS A 308 3.84 10.75 2.67
CA HIS A 308 3.71 10.06 1.39
C HIS A 308 4.13 8.58 1.53
N LEU A 309 3.17 7.68 1.26
CA LEU A 309 3.44 6.26 1.07
C LEU A 309 3.80 6.04 -0.40
N LYS A 310 5.00 5.54 -0.69
CA LYS A 310 5.54 5.59 -2.08
C LYS A 310 4.73 4.78 -3.08
N ALA A 311 4.10 3.71 -2.60
CA ALA A 311 3.28 2.82 -3.42
C ALA A 311 1.82 3.32 -3.55
N ASP A 312 1.45 4.43 -2.90
CA ASP A 312 0.09 4.94 -2.95
C ASP A 312 -0.20 5.64 -4.27
N VAL A 313 -1.05 5.00 -5.08
CA VAL A 313 -1.54 5.53 -6.36
C VAL A 313 -2.37 6.81 -6.21
N PHE A 314 -2.92 7.06 -5.02
CA PHE A 314 -3.75 8.22 -4.76
C PHE A 314 -2.99 9.40 -4.15
N TYR A 315 -1.68 9.31 -3.90
CA TYR A 315 -0.92 10.43 -3.35
C TYR A 315 -1.11 11.72 -4.18
N ARG A 316 -1.80 12.71 -3.60
CA ARG A 316 -2.15 14.00 -4.27
C ARG A 316 -2.82 13.84 -5.65
N HIS A 317 -3.50 12.71 -5.89
CA HIS A 317 -4.17 12.43 -7.14
C HIS A 317 -5.41 13.34 -7.35
N PRO A 318 -5.72 13.83 -8.57
CA PRO A 318 -6.86 14.74 -8.80
C PRO A 318 -8.23 14.15 -8.42
N ALA A 319 -8.41 12.83 -8.55
CA ALA A 319 -9.67 12.17 -8.22
C ALA A 319 -10.10 12.35 -6.76
N ARG A 320 -9.16 12.68 -5.86
CA ARG A 320 -9.45 12.99 -4.46
C ARG A 320 -10.46 14.14 -4.31
N MET A 321 -10.53 15.04 -5.29
CA MET A 321 -11.47 16.17 -5.26
C MET A 321 -12.92 15.80 -5.65
N ASN A 322 -13.15 14.56 -6.10
CA ASN A 322 -14.46 14.11 -6.62
C ASN A 322 -15.48 13.73 -5.53
N SER A 323 -15.22 14.04 -4.27
CA SER A 323 -16.18 13.86 -3.17
C SER A 323 -17.40 14.76 -3.32
N ALA A 324 -18.53 14.37 -2.74
CA ALA A 324 -19.63 15.30 -2.52
C ALA A 324 -19.29 16.29 -1.40
N LYS A 325 -20.01 17.41 -1.31
CA LYS A 325 -20.02 18.22 -0.08
C LYS A 325 -20.73 17.44 1.02
N ALA A 326 -20.26 17.57 2.25
CA ALA A 326 -20.90 17.02 3.43
C ALA A 326 -22.30 17.64 3.60
N ASP A 327 -23.32 16.78 3.76
CA ASP A 327 -24.68 17.23 4.03
C ASP A 327 -24.81 17.56 5.52
N LEU A 328 -24.64 18.84 5.85
CA LEU A 328 -24.73 19.32 7.23
C LEU A 328 -26.19 19.41 7.74
N VAL A 329 -27.17 19.29 6.85
CA VAL A 329 -28.60 19.31 7.19
C VAL A 329 -29.06 17.90 7.57
N ASN A 330 -28.71 16.91 6.76
CA ASN A 330 -29.01 15.50 7.00
C ASN A 330 -27.79 14.74 7.52
N ASP A 331 -27.15 15.27 8.57
CA ASP A 331 -25.91 14.70 9.14
C ASP A 331 -26.12 13.27 9.66
N CYS A 332 -25.59 12.29 8.93
CA CYS A 332 -25.74 10.88 9.24
C CYS A 332 -24.76 10.37 10.30
N TYR A 333 -23.69 11.11 10.59
CA TYR A 333 -22.51 10.60 11.30
C TYR A 333 -22.26 11.27 12.64
N SER A 334 -22.52 12.59 12.74
CA SER A 334 -22.10 13.38 13.91
C SER A 334 -23.04 13.25 15.09
#